data_AF-A0A5N8XV01-F1
#
_entry.id   AF-A0A5N8XV01-F1
#
_cell.length_a   1.000
_cell.length_b   1.000
_cell.length_c   1.000
_cell.angle_alpha   90.00
_cell.angle_beta   90.00
_cell.angle_gamma   90.00
#
_symmetry.space_group_name_H-M   'P 1'
#
loop_
_entity.id
_entity.type
_entity.pdbx_description
1 polymer ?
#
loop_
_entity_poly.entity_id
_entity_poly.type
_entity_poly.pdbx_seq_one_letter_code
_entity_poly.pdbx_strand_id
1 'polypeptide(L)'
;MGELSVAIVGGLHADARKAAVAHLLAEVPGSVALHHDLSTAADGTVLRTVRDRTGVLDRGRTPLVNDCACCALREDLVPELKRLADEGSTRLAVVELWDSVEPKAMAEVVAAGGLTVTSVITAIDPALVLPCLANGDDLSECGLAAASTDQRTVADTFARQLEYAPVLAVADSPEADEEDHALLTQLHPTARQVPIRNEPGRAPERGAGNCATSHTKPAP
;
A
#
# COMPACT_ATOMS: atom_id res chain seq x y z
N MET A 1 -12.95 23.21 13.95
CA MET A 1 -11.74 22.38 13.79
C MET A 1 -12.11 21.31 12.78
N GLY A 2 -11.39 21.22 11.66
CA GLY A 2 -11.74 20.26 10.60
C GLY A 2 -11.49 18.83 11.07
N GLU A 3 -12.38 17.91 10.74
CA GLU A 3 -12.19 16.49 11.01
C GLU A 3 -11.00 15.96 10.20
N LEU A 4 -10.16 15.12 10.80
CA LEU A 4 -9.02 14.50 10.11
C LEU A 4 -9.53 13.67 8.94
N SER A 5 -9.07 13.99 7.73
CA SER A 5 -9.33 13.16 6.55
C SER A 5 -8.32 12.02 6.50
N VAL A 6 -8.77 10.79 6.27
CA VAL A 6 -7.89 9.63 6.08
C VAL A 6 -7.94 9.19 4.62
N ALA A 7 -6.79 9.01 3.98
CA ALA A 7 -6.67 8.35 2.68
C ALA A 7 -5.84 7.08 2.84
N ILE A 8 -6.29 5.99 2.23
CA ILE A 8 -5.57 4.71 2.24
C ILE A 8 -4.90 4.53 0.90
N VAL A 9 -3.60 4.22 0.91
CA VAL A 9 -2.82 3.96 -0.30
C VAL A 9 -2.21 2.56 -0.19
N GLY A 10 -2.68 1.66 -1.04
CA GLY A 10 -2.18 0.28 -1.13
C GLY A 10 -1.69 -0.08 -2.53
N GLY A 11 -1.48 -1.38 -2.75
CA GLY A 11 -0.98 -1.94 -4.01
C GLY A 11 0.34 -2.69 -3.82
N LEU A 12 0.48 -3.82 -4.52
CA LEU A 12 1.69 -4.64 -4.55
C LEU A 12 2.88 -3.93 -5.21
N HIS A 13 2.64 -2.95 -6.09
CA HIS A 13 3.69 -2.23 -6.80
C HIS A 13 4.32 -1.18 -5.87
N ALA A 14 5.36 -1.58 -5.11
CA ALA A 14 5.95 -0.77 -4.06
C ALA A 14 6.45 0.60 -4.54
N ASP A 15 7.06 0.68 -5.72
CA ASP A 15 7.56 1.95 -6.27
C ASP A 15 6.41 2.88 -6.67
N ALA A 16 5.37 2.36 -7.34
CA ALA A 16 4.16 3.12 -7.65
C ALA A 16 3.47 3.62 -6.36
N ARG A 17 3.40 2.78 -5.33
CA ARG A 17 2.81 3.13 -4.02
C ARG A 17 3.59 4.25 -3.34
N LYS A 18 4.92 4.15 -3.28
CA LYS A 18 5.80 5.19 -2.73
C LYS A 18 5.63 6.51 -3.50
N ALA A 19 5.56 6.45 -4.83
CA ALA A 19 5.34 7.62 -5.68
C ALA A 19 3.95 8.25 -5.44
N ALA A 20 2.90 7.45 -5.28
CA ALA A 20 1.56 7.93 -4.95
C ALA A 20 1.54 8.67 -3.59
N VAL A 21 2.17 8.11 -2.57
CA VAL A 21 2.27 8.74 -1.25
C VAL A 21 3.11 10.02 -1.32
N ALA A 22 4.25 10.00 -2.02
CA ALA A 22 5.08 11.19 -2.20
C ALA A 22 4.31 12.32 -2.91
N HIS A 23 3.53 12.00 -3.94
CA HIS A 23 2.67 12.95 -4.63
C HIS A 23 1.63 13.58 -3.68
N LEU A 24 0.93 12.77 -2.87
CA LEU A 24 -0.02 13.28 -1.87
C LEU A 24 0.65 14.20 -0.84
N LEU A 25 1.83 13.83 -0.34
CA LEU A 25 2.58 14.63 0.63
C LEU A 25 3.09 15.95 0.06
N ALA A 26 3.37 16.00 -1.24
CA ALA A 26 3.80 17.21 -1.93
C ALA A 26 2.63 18.17 -2.19
N GLU A 27 1.49 17.63 -2.61
CA GLU A 27 0.33 18.42 -3.05
C GLU A 27 -0.57 18.90 -1.89
N VAL A 28 -0.55 18.23 -0.74
CA VAL A 28 -1.44 18.54 0.39
C VAL A 28 -0.65 19.08 1.59
N PRO A 29 -0.55 20.41 1.79
CA PRO A 29 0.10 20.97 2.96
C PRO A 29 -0.52 20.49 4.28
N GLY A 30 0.34 20.02 5.20
CA GLY A 30 -0.09 19.48 6.49
C GLY A 30 -0.59 18.04 6.41
N SER A 31 -0.31 17.31 5.33
CA SER A 31 -0.49 15.86 5.28
C SER A 31 0.69 15.13 5.89
N VAL A 32 0.41 13.98 6.52
CA VAL A 32 1.42 13.04 7.01
C VAL A 32 1.11 11.64 6.49
N ALA A 33 2.13 10.83 6.26
CA ALA A 33 2.00 9.43 5.90
C ALA A 33 2.38 8.55 7.08
N LEU A 34 1.54 7.56 7.37
CA LEU A 34 1.75 6.51 8.35
C LEU A 34 2.01 5.22 7.58
N HIS A 35 3.15 4.61 7.82
CA HIS A 35 3.50 3.31 7.24
C HIS A 35 3.85 2.33 8.35
N HIS A 36 3.32 1.12 8.25
CA HIS A 36 3.70 -0.01 9.10
C HIS A 36 4.51 -0.99 8.26
N ASP A 37 5.77 -1.13 8.64
CA ASP A 37 6.71 -2.06 8.04
C ASP A 37 6.56 -3.43 8.73
N LEU A 38 6.16 -4.44 7.94
CA LEU A 38 5.91 -5.79 8.40
C LEU A 38 7.15 -6.69 8.23
N SER A 39 8.24 -6.21 7.61
CA SER A 39 9.47 -6.99 7.46
C SER A 39 10.09 -7.38 8.81
N THR A 40 9.85 -6.57 9.86
CA THR A 40 10.31 -6.84 11.23
C THR A 40 9.42 -7.83 11.98
N ALA A 41 8.34 -8.35 11.36
CA ALA A 41 7.43 -9.28 12.03
C ALA A 41 8.13 -10.59 12.42
N ALA A 42 9.14 -11.03 11.66
CA ALA A 42 9.99 -12.16 12.04
C ALA A 42 10.73 -11.93 13.38
N ASP A 43 11.01 -10.67 13.73
CA ASP A 43 11.61 -10.26 15.00
C ASP A 43 10.56 -9.98 16.10
N GLY A 44 9.29 -10.29 15.85
CA GLY A 44 8.20 -10.14 16.81
C GLY A 44 7.67 -8.70 16.96
N THR A 45 7.98 -7.79 16.03
CA THR A 45 7.49 -6.41 16.09
C THR A 45 7.07 -5.87 14.72
N VAL A 46 6.21 -4.85 14.71
CA VAL A 46 5.89 -4.02 13.55
C VAL A 46 6.44 -2.61 13.79
N LEU A 47 7.15 -2.06 12.82
CA LEU A 47 7.69 -0.71 12.90
C LEU A 47 6.73 0.27 12.22
N ARG A 48 6.15 1.19 13.00
CA ARG A 48 5.42 2.35 12.48
C ARG A 48 6.41 3.48 12.18
N THR A 49 6.28 4.10 11.02
CA THR A 49 6.90 5.40 10.71
C THR A 49 5.83 6.42 10.36
N VAL A 50 5.95 7.63 10.93
CA VAL A 50 5.15 8.79 10.54
C VAL A 50 6.07 9.79 9.86
N ARG A 51 5.73 10.23 8.65
CA ARG A 51 6.56 11.16 7.86
C ARG A 51 5.72 12.21 7.16
N ASP A 52 6.32 13.35 6.86
CA ASP A 52 5.78 14.31 5.92
C ASP A 52 6.75 14.48 4.73
N ARG A 53 6.55 15.51 3.91
CA ARG A 53 7.44 15.83 2.78
C ARG A 53 8.87 16.23 3.18
N THR A 54 9.10 16.60 4.43
CA THR A 54 10.40 17.03 4.95
C THR A 54 11.20 15.88 5.54
N GLY A 55 10.53 14.81 5.98
CA GLY A 55 11.17 13.61 6.47
C GLY A 55 10.34 12.89 7.52
N VAL A 56 11.02 12.03 8.29
CA VAL A 56 10.41 11.26 9.38
C VAL A 56 10.17 12.17 10.59
N LEU A 57 8.94 12.17 11.09
CA LEU A 57 8.50 12.93 12.26
C LEU A 57 8.49 12.06 13.52
N ASP A 58 8.09 10.80 13.40
CA ASP A 58 8.00 9.85 14.50
C ASP A 58 8.27 8.40 14.06
N ARG A 59 8.69 7.56 15.00
CA ARG A 59 8.79 6.10 14.84
C ARG A 59 8.25 5.39 16.08
N GLY A 60 7.42 4.39 15.87
CA GLY A 60 6.89 3.52 16.93
C GLY A 60 7.21 2.06 16.65
N ARG A 61 7.36 1.25 17.70
CA ARG A 61 7.42 -0.21 17.58
C ARG A 61 6.29 -0.82 18.37
N THR A 62 5.57 -1.72 17.72
CA THR A 62 4.43 -2.42 18.32
C THR A 62 4.73 -3.91 18.30
N PRO A 63 4.67 -4.62 19.44
CA PRO A 63 4.86 -6.06 19.47
C PRO A 63 3.76 -6.77 18.66
N LEU A 64 4.06 -7.95 18.13
CA LEU A 64 3.01 -8.77 17.52
C LEU A 64 1.95 -9.14 18.56
N VAL A 65 0.71 -9.23 18.10
CA VAL A 65 -0.42 -9.66 18.92
C VAL A 65 -0.92 -10.98 18.39
N ASN A 66 -0.87 -12.02 19.23
CA ASN A 66 -1.15 -13.40 18.83
C ASN A 66 -0.35 -13.84 17.60
N ASP A 67 0.92 -13.43 17.52
CA ASP A 67 1.80 -13.65 16.37
C ASP A 67 1.25 -13.14 15.02
N CYS A 68 0.26 -12.22 15.02
CA CYS A 68 -0.23 -11.58 13.79
C CYS A 68 0.19 -10.11 13.69
N ALA A 69 0.94 -9.79 12.63
CA ALA A 69 1.24 -8.40 12.28
C ALA A 69 -0.03 -7.61 11.91
N CYS A 70 -1.03 -8.30 11.36
CA CYS A 70 -2.36 -7.74 11.09
C CYS A 70 -3.08 -7.22 12.35
N CYS A 71 -2.91 -7.91 13.48
CA CYS A 71 -3.52 -7.53 14.75
C CYS A 71 -2.76 -6.36 15.38
N ALA A 72 -1.42 -6.43 15.39
CA ALA A 72 -0.56 -5.33 15.83
C ALA A 72 -0.85 -4.03 15.05
N LEU A 73 -1.00 -4.13 13.73
CA LEU A 73 -1.38 -3.01 12.87
C LEU A 73 -2.72 -2.39 13.31
N ARG A 74 -3.74 -3.21 13.54
CA ARG A 74 -5.07 -2.73 13.96
C ARG A 74 -5.01 -2.00 15.31
N GLU A 75 -4.28 -2.57 16.26
CA GLU A 75 -4.14 -2.01 17.61
C GLU A 75 -3.31 -0.73 17.64
N ASP A 76 -2.41 -0.53 16.69
CA ASP A 76 -1.56 0.66 16.61
C ASP A 76 -2.14 1.78 15.73
N LEU A 77 -2.71 1.42 14.56
CA LEU A 77 -3.12 2.38 13.55
C LEU A 77 -4.24 3.31 14.03
N VAL A 78 -5.31 2.77 14.61
CA VAL A 78 -6.48 3.58 15.00
C VAL A 78 -6.14 4.55 16.14
N PRO A 79 -5.45 4.13 17.23
CA PRO A 79 -5.01 5.07 18.26
C PRO A 79 -4.12 6.18 17.72
N GLU A 80 -3.21 5.86 16.80
CA GLU A 80 -2.31 6.87 16.22
C GLU A 80 -3.05 7.88 15.34
N LEU A 81 -4.00 7.42 14.51
CA LEU A 81 -4.85 8.34 13.74
C LEU A 81 -5.70 9.25 14.63
N LYS A 82 -6.19 8.73 15.77
CA LYS A 82 -6.91 9.54 16.76
C LYS A 82 -6.00 10.58 17.41
N ARG A 83 -4.77 10.21 17.77
CA ARG A 83 -3.76 11.14 18.29
C ARG A 83 -3.51 12.29 17.31
N LEU A 84 -3.32 11.99 16.03
CA LEU A 84 -3.14 13.00 14.98
C LEU A 84 -4.37 13.90 14.79
N ALA A 85 -5.57 13.35 14.95
CA ALA A 85 -6.82 14.11 14.90
C ALA A 85 -6.94 15.08 16.09
N ASP A 86 -6.60 14.62 17.29
CA ASP A 86 -6.65 15.42 18.52
C ASP A 86 -5.62 16.56 18.53
N GLU A 87 -4.46 16.38 17.89
CA GLU A 87 -3.45 17.43 17.72
C GLU A 87 -3.90 18.57 16.80
N GLY A 88 -4.80 18.29 15.84
CA GLY A 88 -5.43 19.27 14.97
C GLY A 88 -4.50 19.95 13.94
N SER A 89 -3.21 19.60 13.91
CA SER A 89 -2.22 20.10 12.95
C SER A 89 -2.24 19.34 11.62
N THR A 90 -2.65 18.07 11.67
CA THR A 90 -2.71 17.18 10.51
C THR A 90 -4.03 17.34 9.78
N ARG A 91 -3.97 17.67 8.48
CA ARG A 91 -5.18 17.81 7.64
C ARG A 91 -5.56 16.52 6.92
N LEU A 92 -4.56 15.75 6.52
CA LEU A 92 -4.71 14.49 5.81
C LEU A 92 -3.73 13.46 6.38
N ALA A 93 -4.25 12.35 6.87
CA ALA A 93 -3.45 11.18 7.20
C ALA A 93 -3.49 10.20 6.01
N VAL A 94 -2.32 9.94 5.43
CA VAL A 94 -2.14 8.93 4.37
C VAL A 94 -1.70 7.63 5.03
N VAL A 95 -2.55 6.63 5.03
CA VAL A 95 -2.21 5.29 5.51
C VAL A 95 -1.56 4.53 4.35
N GLU A 96 -0.24 4.45 4.35
CA GLU A 96 0.57 3.71 3.38
C GLU A 96 0.63 2.24 3.80
N LEU A 97 -0.11 1.39 3.09
CA LEU A 97 -0.20 -0.03 3.38
C LEU A 97 1.08 -0.78 3.01
N TRP A 98 1.37 -1.84 3.75
CA TRP A 98 2.29 -2.88 3.31
C TRP A 98 1.75 -3.58 2.06
N ASP A 99 2.67 -4.08 1.22
CA ASP A 99 2.42 -4.54 -0.14
C ASP A 99 1.17 -5.43 -0.28
N SER A 100 1.03 -6.45 0.57
CA SER A 100 -0.06 -7.43 0.49
C SER A 100 -1.27 -7.15 1.39
N VAL A 101 -1.25 -6.04 2.15
CA VAL A 101 -2.37 -5.68 3.03
C VAL A 101 -3.53 -5.21 2.17
N GLU A 102 -4.71 -5.81 2.37
CA GLU A 102 -5.91 -5.49 1.59
C GLU A 102 -6.52 -4.14 2.04
N PRO A 103 -6.72 -3.17 1.13
CA PRO A 103 -7.27 -1.86 1.47
C PRO A 103 -8.65 -1.93 2.12
N LYS A 104 -9.49 -2.90 1.73
CA LYS A 104 -10.82 -3.09 2.32
C LYS A 104 -10.76 -3.33 3.82
N ALA A 105 -9.92 -4.28 4.25
CA ALA A 105 -9.79 -4.62 5.66
C ALA A 105 -9.34 -3.42 6.49
N MET A 106 -8.45 -2.58 5.95
CA MET A 106 -7.96 -1.39 6.64
C MET A 106 -8.98 -0.24 6.62
N ALA A 107 -9.74 -0.06 5.54
CA ALA A 107 -10.83 0.90 5.48
C ALA A 107 -11.89 0.59 6.53
N GLU A 108 -12.27 -0.68 6.70
CA GLU A 108 -13.20 -1.13 7.73
C GLU A 108 -12.67 -0.88 9.15
N VAL A 109 -11.38 -1.13 9.39
CA VAL A 109 -10.73 -0.83 10.68
C VAL A 109 -10.75 0.65 11.01
N VAL A 110 -10.38 1.51 10.06
CA VAL A 110 -10.38 2.98 10.26
C VAL A 110 -11.81 3.48 10.50
N ALA A 111 -12.77 3.04 9.69
CA ALA A 111 -14.18 3.42 9.84
C ALA A 111 -14.78 2.96 11.18
N ALA A 112 -14.50 1.73 11.61
CA ALA A 112 -14.91 1.22 12.93
C ALA A 112 -14.28 2.00 14.09
N GLY A 113 -13.12 2.64 13.85
CA GLY A 113 -12.48 3.55 14.78
C GLY A 113 -13.19 4.90 14.96
N GLY A 114 -14.21 5.20 14.14
CA GLY A 114 -14.92 6.49 14.13
C GLY A 114 -14.21 7.57 13.33
N LEU A 115 -13.32 7.18 12.39
CA LEU A 115 -12.59 8.10 11.52
C LEU A 115 -13.13 8.02 10.10
N THR A 116 -13.16 9.16 9.41
CA THR A 116 -13.68 9.24 8.04
C THR A 116 -12.59 8.84 7.02
N VAL A 117 -12.80 7.71 6.34
CA VAL A 117 -12.01 7.31 5.15
C VAL A 117 -12.52 8.08 3.94
N THR A 118 -11.72 9.04 3.47
CA THR A 118 -12.06 9.94 2.37
C THR A 118 -11.73 9.38 1.00
N SER A 119 -10.70 8.53 0.91
CA SER A 119 -10.27 7.91 -0.34
C SER A 119 -9.55 6.60 -0.08
N VAL A 120 -9.73 5.65 -0.99
CA VAL A 120 -8.93 4.43 -1.08
C VAL A 120 -8.31 4.39 -2.46
N ILE A 121 -6.99 4.25 -2.49
CA ILE A 121 -6.16 4.36 -3.69
C ILE A 121 -5.34 3.09 -3.80
N THR A 122 -5.36 2.44 -4.96
CA THR A 122 -4.40 1.39 -5.30
C THR A 122 -3.42 1.95 -6.31
N ALA A 123 -2.13 1.93 -5.97
CA ALA A 123 -1.08 2.37 -6.87
C ALA A 123 -0.67 1.23 -7.80
N ILE A 124 -0.62 1.53 -9.10
CA ILE A 124 -0.45 0.55 -10.17
C ILE A 124 0.66 1.01 -11.12
N ASP A 125 1.63 0.13 -11.37
CA ASP A 125 2.42 0.14 -12.59
C ASP A 125 1.68 -0.67 -13.66
N PRO A 126 1.24 -0.05 -14.77
CA PRO A 126 0.51 -0.74 -15.83
C PRO A 126 1.25 -1.95 -16.39
N ALA A 127 2.57 -1.86 -16.57
CA ALA A 127 3.40 -2.92 -17.14
C ALA A 127 3.42 -4.20 -16.28
N LEU A 128 3.06 -4.08 -15.00
CA LEU A 128 3.05 -5.19 -14.04
C LEU A 128 1.66 -5.79 -13.82
N VAL A 129 0.59 -5.21 -14.41
CA VAL A 129 -0.79 -5.68 -14.24
C VAL A 129 -0.96 -7.13 -14.68
N LEU A 130 -0.61 -7.46 -15.93
CA LEU A 130 -0.74 -8.81 -16.45
C LEU A 130 0.20 -9.79 -15.73
N PRO A 131 1.50 -9.47 -15.51
CA PRO A 131 2.39 -10.31 -14.71
C PRO A 131 1.84 -10.67 -13.33
N CYS A 132 1.30 -9.71 -12.57
CA CYS A 132 0.75 -10.00 -11.25
C CYS A 132 -0.56 -10.83 -11.34
N LEU A 133 -1.43 -10.57 -12.32
CA LEU A 133 -2.66 -11.38 -12.50
C LEU A 133 -2.39 -12.82 -12.93
N ALA A 134 -1.29 -13.07 -13.64
CA ALA A 134 -0.88 -14.40 -14.06
C ALA A 134 -0.06 -15.15 -13.00
N ASN A 135 0.33 -14.47 -11.90
CA ASN A 135 1.24 -15.03 -10.91
C ASN A 135 0.48 -15.80 -9.80
N GLY A 136 0.59 -17.13 -9.85
CA GLY A 136 0.01 -18.04 -8.85
C GLY A 136 0.93 -18.38 -7.68
N ASP A 137 2.10 -17.75 -7.55
CA ASP A 137 3.03 -17.97 -6.44
C ASP A 137 2.40 -17.47 -5.13
N ASP A 138 2.72 -18.16 -4.03
CA ASP A 138 2.26 -17.75 -2.71
C ASP A 138 2.95 -16.45 -2.28
N LEU A 139 2.23 -15.57 -1.58
CA LEU A 139 2.81 -14.34 -1.04
C LEU A 139 4.00 -14.62 -0.11
N SER A 140 3.98 -15.75 0.61
CA SER A 140 5.05 -16.15 1.53
C SER A 140 6.35 -16.47 0.79
N GLU A 141 6.26 -17.11 -0.38
CA GLU A 141 7.40 -17.42 -1.25
C GLU A 141 8.00 -16.14 -1.86
N CYS A 142 7.18 -15.11 -2.05
CA CYS A 142 7.58 -13.82 -2.59
C CYS A 142 8.10 -12.83 -1.52
N GLY A 143 8.08 -13.19 -0.23
CA GLY A 143 8.42 -12.26 0.86
C GLY A 143 7.39 -11.16 1.10
N LEU A 144 6.18 -11.34 0.57
CA LEU A 144 5.08 -10.37 0.62
C LEU A 144 4.05 -10.69 1.70
N ALA A 145 4.10 -11.88 2.32
CA ALA A 145 3.11 -12.32 3.30
C ALA A 145 2.93 -11.35 4.47
N ALA A 146 1.68 -11.07 4.84
CA ALA A 146 1.36 -10.21 5.99
C ALA A 146 1.36 -10.97 7.33
N ALA A 147 1.42 -12.31 7.29
CA ALA A 147 1.52 -13.18 8.45
C ALA A 147 2.16 -14.52 8.04
N SER A 148 2.66 -15.28 9.02
CA SER A 148 3.22 -16.62 8.78
C SER A 148 2.20 -17.63 8.23
N THR A 149 0.91 -17.37 8.44
CA THR A 149 -0.21 -18.18 7.96
C THR A 149 -0.87 -17.60 6.70
N ASP A 150 -0.26 -16.62 6.04
CA ASP A 150 -0.79 -16.05 4.80
C ASP A 150 -0.64 -17.08 3.66
N GLN A 151 -1.76 -17.54 3.12
CA GLN A 151 -1.85 -18.56 2.07
C GLN A 151 -2.46 -17.98 0.78
N ARG A 152 -2.48 -16.66 0.65
CA ARG A 152 -2.95 -16.01 -0.57
C ARG A 152 -1.85 -16.05 -1.63
N THR A 153 -2.25 -16.07 -2.89
CA THR A 153 -1.35 -15.92 -4.03
C THR A 153 -1.17 -14.44 -4.36
N VAL A 154 -0.14 -14.15 -5.17
CA VAL A 154 0.07 -12.82 -5.76
C VAL A 154 -1.15 -12.38 -6.57
N ALA A 155 -1.64 -13.21 -7.49
CA ALA A 155 -2.79 -12.88 -8.34
C ALA A 155 -4.06 -12.59 -7.54
N ASP A 156 -4.41 -13.43 -6.56
CA ASP A 156 -5.61 -13.24 -5.74
C ASP A 156 -5.54 -11.93 -4.95
N THR A 157 -4.36 -11.63 -4.41
CA THR A 157 -4.14 -10.41 -3.62
C THR A 157 -4.20 -9.18 -4.52
N PHE A 158 -3.53 -9.21 -5.67
CA PHE A 158 -3.54 -8.13 -6.64
C PHE A 158 -4.97 -7.82 -7.12
N ALA A 159 -5.72 -8.85 -7.50
CA ALA A 159 -7.09 -8.70 -7.99
C ALA A 159 -8.00 -8.02 -6.96
N ARG A 160 -7.93 -8.42 -5.68
CA ARG A 160 -8.72 -7.81 -4.60
C ARG A 160 -8.34 -6.35 -4.33
N GLN A 161 -7.04 -6.04 -4.38
CA GLN A 161 -6.57 -4.66 -4.21
C GLN A 161 -7.00 -3.77 -5.36
N LEU A 162 -6.93 -4.28 -6.59
CA LEU A 162 -7.38 -3.57 -7.79
C LEU A 162 -8.89 -3.31 -7.72
N GLU A 163 -9.69 -4.34 -7.49
CA GLU A 163 -11.17 -4.26 -7.51
C GLU A 163 -11.73 -3.27 -6.48
N TYR A 164 -11.16 -3.23 -5.27
CA TYR A 164 -11.75 -2.46 -4.18
C TYR A 164 -11.56 -0.95 -4.32
N ALA A 165 -10.45 -0.49 -4.87
CA ALA A 165 -10.10 0.93 -4.84
C ALA A 165 -10.86 1.73 -5.92
N PRO A 166 -11.63 2.76 -5.56
CA PRO A 166 -12.30 3.63 -6.54
C PRO A 166 -11.33 4.56 -7.29
N VAL A 167 -10.07 4.67 -6.83
CA VAL A 167 -9.03 5.48 -7.46
C VAL A 167 -7.81 4.60 -7.72
N LEU A 168 -7.30 4.66 -8.95
CA LEU A 168 -6.05 4.03 -9.33
C LEU A 168 -5.00 5.12 -9.57
N ALA A 169 -3.92 5.09 -8.79
CA ALA A 169 -2.76 5.96 -9.03
C ALA A 169 -1.83 5.24 -10.01
N VAL A 170 -1.81 5.71 -11.25
CA VAL A 170 -1.16 5.02 -12.37
C VAL A 170 0.24 5.59 -12.58
N ALA A 171 1.27 4.77 -12.36
CA ALA A 171 2.65 5.16 -12.54
C ALA A 171 2.99 5.39 -14.02
N ASP A 172 3.80 6.40 -14.27
CA ASP A 172 4.45 6.63 -15.57
C ASP A 172 5.54 5.57 -15.78
N SER A 173 5.16 4.48 -16.43
CA SER A 173 5.99 3.29 -16.64
C SER A 173 6.49 3.25 -18.08
N PRO A 174 7.81 3.33 -18.32
CA PRO A 174 8.35 3.31 -19.68
C PRO A 174 8.24 1.94 -20.35
N GLU A 175 8.04 0.88 -19.58
CA GLU A 175 7.79 -0.48 -20.07
C GLU A 175 6.33 -0.73 -20.45
N ALA A 176 5.40 0.13 -20.02
CA ALA A 176 3.98 -0.03 -20.30
C ALA A 176 3.62 0.40 -21.73
N ASP A 177 2.72 -0.35 -22.36
CA ASP A 177 2.15 -0.01 -23.66
C ASP A 177 0.65 0.28 -23.62
N GLU A 178 0.06 0.56 -24.78
CA GLU A 178 -1.38 0.84 -24.89
C GLU A 178 -2.26 -0.35 -24.48
N GLU A 179 -1.77 -1.59 -24.63
CA GLU A 179 -2.50 -2.80 -24.25
C GLU A 179 -2.57 -2.94 -22.73
N ASP A 180 -1.48 -2.64 -22.01
CA ASP A 180 -1.45 -2.63 -20.55
C ASP A 180 -2.47 -1.64 -19.96
N HIS A 181 -2.51 -0.42 -20.51
CA HIS A 181 -3.47 0.60 -20.11
C HIS A 181 -4.92 0.21 -20.46
N ALA A 182 -5.13 -0.40 -21.63
CA ALA A 182 -6.43 -0.91 -22.03
C ALA A 182 -6.91 -2.03 -21.10
N LEU A 183 -6.02 -2.96 -20.73
CA LEU A 183 -6.29 -4.03 -19.77
C LEU A 183 -6.70 -3.46 -18.41
N LEU A 184 -5.92 -2.52 -17.87
CA LEU A 184 -6.24 -1.87 -16.59
C LEU A 184 -7.64 -1.23 -16.61
N THR A 185 -7.97 -0.56 -17.72
CA THR A 185 -9.29 0.06 -17.91
C THR A 185 -10.41 -0.98 -18.02
N GLN A 186 -10.17 -2.13 -18.64
CA GLN A 186 -11.15 -3.22 -18.73
C GLN A 186 -11.39 -3.90 -17.38
N LEU A 187 -10.34 -4.04 -16.56
CA LEU A 187 -10.42 -4.66 -15.25
C LEU A 187 -11.13 -3.78 -14.23
N HIS A 188 -10.97 -2.45 -14.32
CA HIS A 188 -11.62 -1.51 -13.41
C HIS A 188 -12.19 -0.28 -14.14
N PRO A 189 -13.26 -0.45 -14.93
CA PRO A 189 -13.78 0.60 -15.80
C PRO A 189 -14.40 1.78 -15.05
N THR A 190 -14.74 1.59 -13.78
CA THR A 190 -15.35 2.64 -12.94
C THR A 190 -14.34 3.39 -12.08
N ALA A 191 -13.12 2.86 -11.91
CA ALA A 191 -12.12 3.56 -11.13
C ALA A 191 -11.64 4.81 -11.84
N ARG A 192 -11.49 5.88 -11.06
CA ARG A 192 -10.81 7.08 -11.52
C ARG A 192 -9.31 6.81 -11.59
N GLN A 193 -8.77 6.79 -12.80
CA GLN A 193 -7.33 6.70 -13.01
C GLN A 193 -6.69 8.08 -12.91
N VAL A 194 -5.63 8.21 -12.10
CA VAL A 194 -4.87 9.44 -11.90
C VAL A 194 -3.40 9.17 -12.19
N PRO A 195 -2.78 9.83 -13.17
CA PRO A 195 -1.37 9.62 -13.47
C PRO A 195 -0.50 10.19 -12.34
N ILE A 196 0.52 9.44 -11.95
CA ILE A 196 1.55 9.86 -11.00
C ILE A 196 2.93 9.74 -11.64
N ARG A 197 3.82 10.67 -11.31
CA ARG A 197 5.21 10.61 -11.76
C ARG A 197 6.01 9.75 -10.79
N ASN A 198 6.77 8.80 -11.32
CA ASN A 198 7.81 8.13 -10.56
C ASN A 198 8.90 9.13 -10.19
N GLU A 199 9.49 9.02 -9.00
CA GLU A 199 10.61 9.89 -8.62
C GLU A 199 11.80 9.66 -9.56
N PRO A 200 12.29 10.68 -10.27
CA PRO A 200 13.41 10.50 -11.19
C PRO A 200 14.67 10.12 -10.41
N GLY A 201 15.25 8.96 -10.73
CA GLY A 201 16.58 8.55 -10.27
C GLY A 201 16.62 7.49 -9.17
N ARG A 202 15.47 6.99 -8.69
CA ARG A 202 15.47 5.75 -7.89
C ARG A 202 15.38 4.57 -8.86
N ALA A 203 16.46 3.78 -8.96
CA ALA A 203 16.36 2.47 -9.59
C ALA A 203 15.24 1.69 -8.90
N PRO A 204 14.43 0.90 -9.64
CA PRO A 204 13.39 0.09 -9.01
C PRO A 204 14.05 -0.69 -7.87
N GLU A 205 13.56 -0.48 -6.66
CA GLU A 205 14.10 -1.25 -5.56
C GLU A 205 13.78 -2.70 -5.88
N ARG A 206 14.82 -3.53 -6.01
CA ARG A 206 14.66 -4.98 -5.92
C ARG A 206 14.30 -5.29 -4.46
N GLY A 207 13.13 -4.84 -4.03
CA GLY A 207 12.47 -5.41 -2.88
C GLY A 207 12.31 -6.90 -3.16
N ALA A 208 12.45 -7.71 -2.13
CA ALA A 208 11.94 -9.07 -2.20
C ALA A 208 10.45 -8.98 -2.54
N GLY A 209 10.07 -9.17 -3.81
CA GLY A 209 8.65 -9.15 -4.20
C GLY A 209 8.23 -8.38 -5.46
N ASN A 210 9.10 -8.05 -6.42
CA ASN A 210 8.57 -7.68 -7.75
C ASN A 210 8.00 -8.94 -8.42
N CYS A 211 6.70 -8.93 -8.76
CA CYS A 211 5.99 -10.00 -9.50
C CYS A 211 6.75 -10.52 -10.74
N ALA A 212 7.66 -9.72 -11.30
CA ALA A 212 8.37 -9.98 -12.55
C ALA A 212 9.52 -11.02 -12.47
N THR A 213 9.95 -11.48 -11.28
CA THR A 213 11.19 -12.28 -11.18
C THR A 213 11.06 -13.82 -11.18
N SER A 214 9.87 -14.42 -11.27
CA SER A 214 9.72 -15.90 -11.22
C SER A 214 9.38 -16.57 -12.56
N HIS A 215 10.20 -16.36 -13.60
CA HIS A 215 10.13 -17.18 -14.83
C HIS A 215 11.42 -17.97 -15.10
N THR A 216 11.88 -18.76 -14.12
CA THR A 216 12.73 -19.94 -14.41
C THR A 216 12.71 -20.93 -13.24
N LYS A 217 11.74 -21.84 -13.26
CA LYS A 217 11.87 -23.10 -12.52
C LYS A 217 12.66 -24.07 -13.43
N PRO A 218 13.82 -24.61 -13.03
CA PRO A 218 14.49 -25.61 -13.85
C PRO A 218 13.60 -26.86 -13.92
N ALA A 219 13.40 -27.37 -15.14
CA ALA A 219 12.69 -28.61 -15.40
C ALA A 219 13.36 -29.80 -14.65
N PRO A 220 12.59 -30.83 -14.28
CA PRO A 220 13.05 -31.93 -13.43
C PRO A 220 14.21 -32.74 -14.01
#